data_AF-A0AAU3WWK1-F1
#
_entry.id   AF-A0AAU3WWK1-F1
#
_cell.length_a   1.000
_cell.length_b   1.000
_cell.length_c   1.000
_cell.angle_alpha   90.00
_cell.angle_beta   90.00
_cell.angle_gamma   90.00
#
_symmetry.space_group_name_H-M   'P 1'
#
loop_
_entity.id
_entity.type
_entity.pdbx_description
1 polymer ?
#
loop_
_entity_poly.entity_id
_entity_poly.type
_entity_poly.pdbx_seq_one_letter_code
_entity_poly.pdbx_strand_id
1 'polypeptide(L)'
;MADAELSESQVAVRKDFALERYRYILQQIHAANENVYRFLAIYQTLATALVGAAIALFVGYRKWDVAPSTARSGVISLLVLTTVVAFFTCMLIVVGALAWLDYRNEECDITDEFVGHGFRARPRSGNLLRWYETYVLLFILASVTTMWVLAGFYLLPAVR
;
A
#
# COMPACT_ATOMS: atom_id res chain seq x y z
N MET A 1 8.98 -54.94 2.19
CA MET A 1 10.16 -54.16 1.76
C MET A 1 9.74 -53.08 0.77
N ALA A 2 8.99 -53.41 -0.30
CA ALA A 2 8.40 -52.43 -1.22
C ALA A 2 7.50 -51.36 -0.56
N ASP A 3 6.70 -51.73 0.46
CA ASP A 3 5.82 -50.76 1.15
C ASP A 3 6.59 -49.70 1.97
N ALA A 4 7.78 -50.04 2.48
CA ALA A 4 8.62 -49.10 3.22
C ALA A 4 9.32 -48.11 2.29
N GLU A 5 9.78 -48.57 1.12
CA GLU A 5 10.37 -47.72 0.07
C GLU A 5 9.33 -46.76 -0.54
N LEU A 6 8.09 -47.22 -0.73
CA LEU A 6 6.98 -46.35 -1.15
C LEU A 6 6.68 -45.27 -0.11
N SER A 7 6.71 -45.61 1.18
CA SER A 7 6.51 -44.63 2.27
C SER A 7 7.64 -43.59 2.34
N GLU A 8 8.91 -43.98 2.17
CA GLU A 8 10.03 -43.04 2.19
C GLU A 8 10.01 -42.08 0.98
N SER A 9 9.71 -42.61 -0.21
CA SER A 9 9.60 -41.79 -1.42
C SER A 9 8.47 -40.75 -1.32
N GLN A 10 7.32 -41.13 -0.74
CA GLN A 10 6.20 -40.20 -0.52
C GLN A 10 6.55 -39.10 0.48
N VAL A 11 7.30 -39.43 1.54
CA VAL A 11 7.77 -38.44 2.52
C VAL A 11 8.76 -37.47 1.89
N ALA A 12 9.65 -37.95 1.01
CA ALA A 12 10.58 -37.09 0.27
C ALA A 12 9.84 -36.10 -0.66
N VAL A 13 8.90 -36.61 -1.47
CA VAL A 13 8.08 -35.77 -2.37
C VAL A 13 7.30 -34.70 -1.60
N ARG A 14 6.71 -35.05 -0.44
CA ARG A 14 5.98 -34.09 0.40
C ARG A 14 6.91 -33.00 0.96
N LYS A 15 8.12 -33.35 1.38
CA LYS A 15 9.12 -32.39 1.87
C LYS A 15 9.56 -31.43 0.76
N ASP A 16 9.81 -31.95 -0.43
CA ASP A 16 10.22 -31.14 -1.58
C ASP A 16 9.12 -30.16 -1.99
N PHE A 17 7.87 -30.63 -2.06
CA PHE A 17 6.72 -29.77 -2.34
C PHE A 17 6.51 -28.68 -1.27
N ALA A 18 6.62 -29.05 0.02
CA ALA A 18 6.51 -28.08 1.12
C ALA A 18 7.62 -27.02 1.07
N LEU A 19 8.83 -27.42 0.69
CA LEU A 19 9.97 -26.54 0.55
C LEU A 19 9.79 -25.56 -0.63
N GLU A 20 9.24 -26.02 -1.76
CA GLU A 20 8.87 -25.14 -2.88
C GLU A 20 7.76 -24.16 -2.49
N ARG A 21 6.70 -24.62 -1.81
CA ARG A 21 5.63 -23.76 -1.30
C ARG A 21 6.17 -22.72 -0.33
N TYR A 22 7.07 -23.11 0.57
CA TYR A 22 7.72 -22.19 1.51
C TYR A 22 8.56 -21.13 0.79
N ARG A 23 9.36 -21.53 -0.21
CA ARG A 23 10.12 -20.57 -1.05
C ARG A 23 9.20 -19.58 -1.76
N TYR A 24 8.09 -20.07 -2.33
CA TYR A 24 7.09 -19.22 -2.99
C TYR A 24 6.46 -18.22 -2.01
N ILE A 25 6.05 -18.66 -0.81
CA ILE A 25 5.46 -17.79 0.22
C ILE A 25 6.43 -16.67 0.62
N LEU A 26 7.70 -17.00 0.85
CA LEU A 26 8.72 -16.00 1.17
C LEU A 26 8.88 -14.98 0.04
N GLN A 27 8.86 -15.42 -1.22
CA GLN A 27 8.90 -14.52 -2.37
C GLN A 27 7.67 -13.60 -2.44
N GLN A 28 6.47 -14.12 -2.17
CA GLN A 28 5.24 -13.33 -2.14
C GLN A 28 5.25 -12.29 -1.01
N ILE A 29 5.75 -12.66 0.17
CA ILE A 29 5.93 -11.74 1.30
C ILE A 29 6.89 -10.60 0.93
N HIS A 30 8.03 -10.92 0.30
CA HIS A 30 8.97 -9.91 -0.16
C HIS A 30 8.36 -8.99 -1.22
N ALA A 31 7.65 -9.55 -2.20
CA ALA A 31 6.98 -8.77 -3.25
C ALA A 31 5.88 -7.86 -2.67
N ALA A 32 5.08 -8.36 -1.71
CA ALA A 32 4.08 -7.58 -1.01
C ALA A 32 4.72 -6.37 -0.31
N ASN A 33 5.87 -6.58 0.36
CA ASN A 33 6.57 -5.51 1.04
C ASN A 33 7.08 -4.43 0.06
N GLU A 34 7.71 -4.85 -1.04
CA GLU A 34 8.24 -3.95 -2.07
C GLU A 34 7.14 -3.14 -2.76
N ASN A 35 5.98 -3.76 -3.00
CA ASN A 35 4.83 -3.12 -3.61
C ASN A 35 4.33 -1.91 -2.79
N VAL A 36 4.42 -1.93 -1.46
CA VAL A 36 4.03 -0.77 -0.63
C VAL A 36 4.88 0.47 -0.98
N TYR A 37 6.19 0.31 -1.12
CA TYR A 37 7.07 1.41 -1.52
C TYR A 37 6.81 1.88 -2.94
N ARG A 38 6.52 0.94 -3.85
CA ARG A 38 6.14 1.26 -5.23
C ARG A 38 4.85 2.08 -5.29
N PHE A 39 3.83 1.69 -4.52
CA PHE A 39 2.56 2.42 -4.45
C PHE A 39 2.74 3.81 -3.83
N LEU A 40 3.57 3.92 -2.80
CA LEU A 40 3.91 5.21 -2.20
C LEU A 40 4.62 6.13 -3.20
N ALA A 41 5.59 5.63 -3.96
CA ALA A 41 6.30 6.42 -4.97
C ALA A 41 5.33 6.92 -6.07
N ILE A 42 4.47 6.04 -6.59
CA ILE A 42 3.44 6.41 -7.58
C ILE A 42 2.51 7.49 -7.00
N TYR A 43 2.07 7.33 -5.76
CA TYR A 43 1.26 8.32 -5.07
C TYR A 43 1.98 9.68 -4.98
N GLN A 44 3.24 9.69 -4.54
CA GLN A 44 4.03 10.92 -4.41
C GLN A 44 4.19 11.63 -5.75
N THR A 45 4.48 10.89 -6.83
CA THR A 45 4.59 11.46 -8.18
C THR A 45 3.28 12.09 -8.63
N LEU A 46 2.16 11.37 -8.51
CA LEU A 46 0.85 11.86 -8.92
C LEU A 46 0.39 13.05 -8.06
N ALA A 47 0.52 12.95 -6.74
CA ALA A 47 0.15 14.02 -5.82
C ALA A 47 0.97 15.29 -6.10
N THR A 48 2.29 15.17 -6.31
CA THR A 48 3.15 16.31 -6.64
C THR A 48 2.74 16.96 -7.96
N ALA A 49 2.45 16.15 -8.99
CA ALA A 49 2.01 16.66 -10.29
C ALA A 49 0.66 17.40 -10.19
N LEU A 50 -0.32 16.82 -9.51
CA LEU A 50 -1.67 17.39 -9.36
C LEU A 50 -1.67 18.66 -8.50
N VAL A 51 -0.94 18.65 -7.38
CA VAL A 51 -0.78 19.84 -6.53
C VAL A 51 -0.01 20.92 -7.26
N GLY A 52 1.05 20.56 -7.99
CA GLY A 52 1.79 21.49 -8.85
C GLY A 52 0.89 22.14 -9.90
N ALA A 53 0.02 21.36 -10.55
CA ALA A 53 -0.97 21.87 -11.48
C ALA A 53 -1.99 22.81 -10.81
N ALA A 54 -2.44 22.49 -9.59
CA ALA A 54 -3.36 23.34 -8.84
C ALA A 54 -2.73 24.69 -8.48
N ILE A 55 -1.47 24.68 -8.03
CA ILE A 55 -0.69 25.89 -7.74
C ILE A 55 -0.45 26.68 -9.04
N ALA A 56 -0.08 26.03 -10.14
CA ALA A 56 0.13 26.68 -11.43
C ALA A 56 -1.16 27.37 -11.93
N LEU A 57 -2.32 26.71 -11.79
CA LEU A 57 -3.62 27.30 -12.11
C LEU A 57 -3.91 28.52 -11.22
N PHE A 58 -3.66 28.41 -9.91
CA PHE A 58 -3.86 29.50 -8.96
C PHE A 58 -2.96 30.72 -9.23
N VAL A 59 -1.70 30.51 -9.59
CA VAL A 59 -0.77 31.62 -9.90
C VAL A 59 -1.03 32.17 -11.31
N GLY A 60 -1.42 31.31 -12.24
CA GLY A 60 -1.53 31.61 -13.67
C GLY A 60 -2.89 32.13 -14.13
N TYR A 61 -3.98 31.94 -13.38
CA TYR A 61 -5.34 32.16 -13.91
C TYR A 61 -5.55 33.56 -14.50
N ARG A 62 -4.99 34.61 -13.87
CA ARG A 62 -5.10 35.99 -14.38
C ARG A 62 -4.32 36.21 -15.67
N LYS A 63 -3.16 35.57 -15.83
CA LYS A 63 -2.33 35.66 -17.02
C LYS A 63 -2.91 34.85 -18.18
N TRP A 64 -3.58 33.74 -17.86
CA TRP A 64 -4.23 32.86 -18.84
C TRP A 64 -5.66 33.30 -19.19
N ASP A 65 -6.10 34.44 -18.69
CA ASP A 65 -7.46 34.99 -18.89
C ASP A 65 -8.57 34.00 -18.51
N VAL A 66 -8.31 33.19 -17.47
CA VAL A 66 -9.26 32.20 -16.95
C VAL A 66 -10.14 32.89 -15.93
N ALA A 67 -11.46 32.75 -16.09
CA ALA A 67 -12.42 33.28 -15.14
C ALA A 67 -12.14 32.77 -13.71
N PRO A 68 -12.21 33.63 -12.67
CA PRO A 68 -11.93 33.23 -11.28
C PRO A 68 -12.80 32.06 -10.79
N SER A 69 -14.05 32.00 -11.22
CA SER A 69 -14.97 30.89 -10.92
C SER A 69 -14.50 29.55 -11.51
N THR A 70 -13.99 29.57 -12.74
CA THR A 70 -13.41 28.41 -13.43
C THR A 70 -12.10 27.98 -12.76
N ALA A 71 -11.23 28.93 -12.42
CA ALA A 71 -9.98 28.64 -11.72
C ALA A 71 -10.23 27.99 -10.35
N ARG A 72 -11.18 28.54 -9.58
CA ARG A 72 -11.60 27.98 -8.28
C ARG A 72 -12.12 26.56 -8.41
N SER A 73 -13.01 26.32 -9.38
CA SER A 73 -13.56 24.98 -9.66
C SER A 73 -12.49 24.00 -10.13
N GLY A 74 -11.51 24.48 -10.90
CA GLY A 74 -10.34 23.70 -11.34
C GLY A 74 -9.45 23.26 -10.17
N VAL A 75 -9.11 24.18 -9.25
CA VAL A 75 -8.35 23.84 -8.04
C VAL A 75 -9.07 22.80 -7.19
N ILE A 76 -10.38 22.97 -6.98
CA ILE A 76 -11.20 21.99 -6.24
C ILE A 76 -11.18 20.63 -6.95
N SER A 77 -11.38 20.60 -8.27
CA SER A 77 -11.36 19.36 -9.05
C SER A 77 -10.02 18.63 -8.97
N LEU A 78 -8.90 19.36 -8.99
CA LEU A 78 -7.55 18.78 -8.84
C LEU A 78 -7.30 18.21 -7.43
N LEU A 79 -7.83 18.85 -6.38
CA LEU A 79 -7.78 18.33 -5.01
C LEU A 79 -8.66 17.09 -4.81
N VAL A 80 -9.85 17.08 -5.42
CA VAL A 80 -10.71 15.89 -5.45
C VAL A 80 -10.01 14.75 -6.15
N LEU A 81 -9.39 14.99 -7.31
CA LEU A 81 -8.65 13.97 -8.03
C LEU A 81 -7.47 13.43 -7.20
N THR A 82 -6.74 14.32 -6.52
CA THR A 82 -5.67 13.92 -5.58
C THR A 82 -6.20 13.03 -4.45
N THR A 83 -7.41 13.33 -3.95
CA THR A 83 -8.08 12.55 -2.91
C THR A 83 -8.47 11.16 -3.40
N VAL A 84 -8.96 11.05 -4.64
CA VAL A 84 -9.26 9.75 -5.28
C VAL A 84 -8.00 8.91 -5.43
N VAL A 85 -6.90 9.51 -5.90
CA VAL A 85 -5.59 8.83 -6.00
C VAL A 85 -5.13 8.34 -4.62
N ALA A 86 -5.21 9.20 -3.60
CA ALA A 86 -4.86 8.82 -2.23
C ALA A 86 -5.69 7.66 -1.71
N PHE A 87 -7.02 7.71 -1.91
CA PHE A 87 -7.94 6.65 -1.51
C PHE A 87 -7.58 5.31 -2.17
N PHE A 88 -7.32 5.32 -3.48
CA PHE A 88 -6.93 4.13 -4.22
C PHE A 88 -5.60 3.56 -3.72
N THR A 89 -4.60 4.40 -3.49
CA THR A 89 -3.32 3.98 -2.89
C THR A 89 -3.51 3.36 -1.51
N CYS A 90 -4.31 3.98 -0.65
CA CYS A 90 -4.62 3.42 0.67
C CYS A 90 -5.29 2.04 0.56
N MET A 91 -6.24 1.87 -0.36
CA MET A 91 -6.88 0.58 -0.60
C MET A 91 -5.87 -0.50 -1.02
N LEU A 92 -4.96 -0.18 -1.96
CA LEU A 92 -3.92 -1.11 -2.39
C LEU A 92 -2.99 -1.53 -1.24
N ILE A 93 -2.60 -0.59 -0.38
CA ILE A 93 -1.78 -0.88 0.80
C ILE A 93 -2.52 -1.78 1.78
N VAL A 94 -3.80 -1.50 2.05
CA VAL A 94 -4.63 -2.32 2.95
C VAL A 94 -4.79 -3.74 2.42
N VAL A 95 -5.10 -3.90 1.13
CA VAL A 95 -5.21 -5.24 0.51
C VAL A 95 -3.87 -5.97 0.53
N GLY A 96 -2.77 -5.27 0.26
CA GLY A 96 -1.41 -5.83 0.37
C GLY A 96 -1.08 -6.30 1.79
N ALA A 97 -1.44 -5.52 2.80
CA ALA A 97 -1.26 -5.88 4.21
C ALA A 97 -2.09 -7.11 4.61
N LEU A 98 -3.33 -7.22 4.11
CA LEU A 98 -4.17 -8.40 4.33
C LEU A 98 -3.59 -9.65 3.66
N ALA A 99 -3.11 -9.54 2.42
CA ALA A 99 -2.45 -10.65 1.73
C ALA A 99 -1.16 -11.08 2.47
N TRP A 100 -0.40 -10.12 2.99
CA TRP A 100 0.77 -10.41 3.81
C TRP A 100 0.42 -11.20 5.08
N LEU A 101 -0.68 -10.86 5.77
CA LEU A 101 -1.14 -11.61 6.94
C LEU A 101 -1.43 -13.06 6.59
N ASP A 102 -2.08 -13.29 5.45
CA ASP A 102 -2.44 -14.62 4.98
C ASP A 102 -1.20 -15.47 4.69
N TYR A 103 -0.27 -14.94 3.88
CA TYR A 103 1.00 -15.61 3.59
C TYR A 103 1.83 -15.89 4.85
N ARG A 104 1.80 -14.99 5.83
CA ARG A 104 2.50 -15.19 7.11
C ARG A 104 1.84 -16.25 7.99
N ASN A 105 0.52 -16.42 7.92
CA ASN A 105 -0.16 -17.52 8.58
C ASN A 105 0.20 -18.85 7.90
N GLU A 106 0.16 -18.91 6.56
CA GLU A 106 0.58 -20.11 5.81
C GLU A 106 2.02 -20.52 6.12
N GLU A 107 2.93 -19.55 6.24
CA GLU A 107 4.32 -19.80 6.62
C GLU A 107 4.43 -20.43 8.02
N CYS A 108 3.64 -19.93 8.99
CA CYS A 108 3.61 -20.50 10.34
C CYS A 108 3.08 -21.94 10.32
N ASP A 109 2.06 -22.21 9.50
CA ASP A 109 1.47 -23.55 9.39
C ASP A 109 2.46 -24.57 8.81
N ILE A 110 3.20 -24.20 7.77
CA ILE A 110 4.25 -25.07 7.19
C ILE A 110 5.39 -25.28 8.19
N THR A 111 5.82 -24.23 8.89
CA THR A 111 6.94 -24.36 9.85
C THR A 111 6.55 -25.18 11.08
N ASP A 112 5.32 -25.07 11.56
CA ASP A 112 4.80 -25.90 12.64
C ASP A 112 4.71 -27.38 12.25
N GLU A 113 4.33 -27.67 11.00
CA GLU A 113 4.21 -29.04 10.47
C GLU A 113 5.57 -29.75 10.29
N PHE A 114 6.59 -29.03 9.82
CA PHE A 114 7.87 -29.64 9.41
C PHE A 114 9.04 -29.41 10.38
N VAL A 115 9.03 -28.35 11.18
CA VAL A 115 10.13 -28.01 12.11
C VAL A 115 9.74 -28.30 13.56
N GLY A 116 8.52 -27.95 13.95
CA GLY A 116 7.97 -28.20 15.27
C GLY A 116 7.00 -27.11 15.72
N HIS A 117 5.98 -27.51 16.47
CA HIS A 117 4.95 -26.60 16.95
C HIS A 117 5.52 -25.41 17.72
N GLY A 118 5.07 -24.21 17.35
CA GLY A 118 5.45 -22.98 18.02
C GLY A 118 6.84 -22.48 17.63
N PHE A 119 7.44 -23.01 16.56
CA PHE A 119 8.72 -22.53 16.05
C PHE A 119 8.66 -21.03 15.71
N ARG A 120 7.52 -20.56 15.17
CA ARG A 120 7.29 -19.15 14.86
C ARG A 120 5.91 -18.67 15.34
N ALA A 121 5.88 -17.52 16.01
CA ALA A 121 4.62 -16.94 16.48
C ALA A 121 3.80 -16.37 15.32
N ARG A 122 2.49 -16.70 15.30
CA ARG A 122 1.54 -16.14 14.33
C ARG A 122 1.45 -14.61 14.42
N PRO A 123 1.26 -13.91 13.29
CA PRO A 123 1.08 -12.47 13.29
C PRO A 123 -0.15 -12.08 14.11
N ARG A 124 0.04 -11.23 15.12
CA ARG A 124 -1.07 -10.63 15.88
C ARG A 124 -1.49 -9.34 15.20
N SER A 125 -2.73 -9.31 14.71
CA SER A 125 -3.36 -8.11 14.13
C SER A 125 -3.46 -6.95 15.10
N GLY A 126 -3.26 -7.15 16.41
CA GLY A 126 -3.22 -6.09 17.42
C GLY A 126 -1.93 -5.25 17.43
N ASN A 127 -0.91 -5.60 16.66
CA ASN A 127 0.39 -4.91 16.66
C ASN A 127 0.60 -3.99 15.44
N LEU A 128 -0.48 -3.39 14.93
CA LEU A 128 -0.47 -2.54 13.72
C LEU A 128 0.48 -1.34 13.84
N LEU A 129 0.77 -0.86 15.05
CA LEU A 129 1.70 0.25 15.27
C LEU A 129 3.17 -0.11 14.97
N ARG A 130 3.51 -1.39 14.86
CA ARG A 130 4.85 -1.82 14.41
C ARG A 130 4.96 -1.93 12.89
N TRP A 131 3.84 -1.85 12.19
CA TRP A 131 3.78 -2.02 10.75
C TRP A 131 4.13 -0.71 10.08
N TYR A 132 5.06 -0.77 9.13
CA TYR A 132 5.48 0.42 8.39
C TYR A 132 4.33 0.93 7.51
N GLU A 133 3.45 0.04 7.05
CA GLU A 133 2.24 0.32 6.28
C GLU A 133 1.32 1.28 7.01
N THR A 134 1.18 1.15 8.33
CA THR A 134 0.38 2.06 9.16
C THR A 134 0.90 3.49 9.07
N TYR A 135 2.23 3.68 9.12
CA TYR A 135 2.84 5.00 8.99
C TYR A 135 2.72 5.56 7.58
N VAL A 136 2.79 4.70 6.55
CA VAL A 136 2.54 5.11 5.15
C VAL A 136 1.10 5.59 4.97
N LEU A 137 0.12 4.87 5.51
CA LEU A 137 -1.29 5.28 5.48
C LEU A 137 -1.50 6.60 6.20
N LEU A 138 -0.94 6.75 7.41
CA LEU A 138 -1.00 8.00 8.16
C LEU A 138 -0.36 9.16 7.39
N PHE A 139 0.76 8.93 6.72
CA PHE A 139 1.41 9.94 5.88
C PHE A 139 0.49 10.40 4.74
N ILE A 140 -0.15 9.47 4.01
CA ILE A 140 -1.08 9.78 2.92
C ILE A 140 -2.30 10.56 3.44
N LEU A 141 -2.86 10.16 4.58
CA LEU A 141 -4.00 10.85 5.19
C LEU A 141 -3.63 12.26 5.65
N ALA A 142 -2.49 12.40 6.32
CA ALA A 142 -1.99 13.69 6.78
C ALA A 142 -1.67 14.64 5.63
N SER A 143 -1.05 14.15 4.55
CA SER A 143 -0.71 14.97 3.38
C SER A 143 -1.97 15.48 2.66
N VAL A 144 -2.96 14.63 2.40
CA VAL A 144 -4.23 15.04 1.76
C VAL A 144 -4.99 16.03 2.63
N THR A 145 -5.07 15.76 3.94
CA THR A 145 -5.72 16.68 4.89
C THR A 145 -5.04 18.05 4.86
N THR A 146 -3.70 18.06 4.88
CA THR A 146 -2.92 19.30 4.81
C THR A 146 -3.18 20.06 3.50
N MET A 147 -3.23 19.35 2.36
CA MET A 147 -3.52 19.97 1.06
C MET A 147 -4.90 20.65 1.05
N TRP A 148 -5.93 19.97 1.56
CA TRP A 148 -7.28 20.54 1.66
C TRP A 148 -7.35 21.73 2.61
N VAL A 149 -6.72 21.64 3.78
CA VAL A 149 -6.65 22.73 4.76
C VAL A 149 -5.97 23.95 4.13
N LEU A 150 -4.79 23.78 3.53
CA LEU A 150 -4.06 24.89 2.90
C LEU A 150 -4.83 25.50 1.74
N ALA A 151 -5.45 24.67 0.89
CA ALA A 151 -6.27 25.18 -0.21
C ALA A 151 -7.51 25.93 0.28
N GLY A 152 -8.19 25.40 1.29
CA GLY A 152 -9.39 26.00 1.88
C GLY A 152 -9.11 27.36 2.53
N PHE A 153 -8.01 27.49 3.26
CA PHE A 153 -7.66 28.73 3.96
C PHE A 153 -6.93 29.75 3.08
N TYR A 154 -6.07 29.32 2.16
CA TYR A 154 -5.18 30.23 1.43
C TYR A 154 -5.53 30.36 -0.05
N LEU A 155 -5.72 29.25 -0.78
CA LEU A 155 -5.92 29.32 -2.24
C LEU A 155 -7.33 29.79 -2.60
N LEU A 156 -8.36 29.09 -2.14
CA LEU A 156 -9.75 29.35 -2.55
C LEU A 156 -10.26 30.75 -2.19
N PRO A 157 -9.95 31.33 -1.01
CA PRO A 157 -10.39 32.69 -0.67
C PRO A 157 -9.67 33.79 -1.46
N ALA A 158 -8.47 33.50 -1.98
CA ALA A 158 -7.64 34.42 -2.73
C ALA A 158 -7.98 34.45 -4.24
N VAL A 159 -8.68 33.43 -4.76
CA VAL A 159 -9.25 33.47 -6.12
C VAL A 159 -10.54 34.30 -6.08
N ARG A 160 -10.44 35.56 -6.52
CA ARG A 160 -11.55 36.50 -6.64
C ARG A 160 -11.60 37.07 -8.05
#